data_AF-A0A706LT97-F1
#
_entry.id   AF-A0A706LT97-F1
#
_cell.length_a   1.000
_cell.length_b   1.000
_cell.length_c   1.000
_cell.angle_alpha   90.00
_cell.angle_beta   90.00
_cell.angle_gamma   90.00
#
_symmetry.space_group_name_H-M   'P 1'
#
loop_
_entity.id
_entity.type
_entity.pdbx_description
1 polymer ?
#
loop_
_entity_poly.entity_id
_entity_poly.type
_entity_poly.pdbx_seq_one_letter_code
_entity_poly.pdbx_strand_id
1 'polypeptide(L)' 'LLILCMLCGSPKTSAGELARITGLSPSATSQHLARMREEGLIDSQRDAQRIHYFIKNEAVNTIIATLKNLYCP' A
#
# COMPACT_ATOMS: atom_id res chain seq x y z
N LEU A 1 -4.86 4.49 5.18
CA LEU A 1 -3.56 5.06 5.60
C LEU A 1 -2.49 3.97 5.81
N LEU A 2 -2.71 3.00 6.70
CA LEU A 2 -1.70 1.96 7.04
C LEU A 2 -1.12 1.23 5.83
N ILE A 3 -1.94 0.85 4.84
CA ILE A 3 -1.46 0.20 3.61
C ILE A 3 -0.44 1.10 2.88
N LEU A 4 -0.74 2.38 2.69
CA LEU A 4 0.16 3.34 2.03
C LEU A 4 1.44 3.58 2.86
N CYS A 5 1.31 3.68 4.19
CA CYS A 5 2.47 3.77 5.08
C CYS A 5 3.43 2.58 4.94
N MET A 6 2.89 1.36 4.75
CA MET A 6 3.70 0.17 4.51
C MET A 6 4.34 0.19 3.13
N LEU A 7 3.58 0.51 2.08
CA LEU A 7 4.09 0.55 0.70
C LEU A 7 5.15 1.64 0.48
N CYS A 8 5.12 2.73 1.27
CA CYS A 8 6.14 3.77 1.25
C CYS A 8 7.49 3.31 1.83
N GLY A 9 7.49 2.38 2.81
CA GLY A 9 8.71 1.86 3.44
C GLY A 9 9.22 0.56 2.82
N SER A 10 8.31 -0.26 2.29
CA SER A 10 8.58 -1.57 1.72
C SER A 10 7.90 -1.70 0.36
N PRO A 11 8.55 -1.25 -0.73
CA PRO A 11 8.03 -1.48 -2.07
C PRO A 11 7.94 -2.99 -2.35
N LYS A 12 6.98 -3.38 -3.18
CA LYS A 12 6.73 -4.78 -3.57
C LYS A 12 6.15 -5.67 -2.46
N THR A 13 5.19 -5.17 -1.70
CA THR A 13 4.49 -5.97 -0.69
C THR A 13 3.26 -6.67 -1.29
N SER A 14 2.98 -7.91 -0.88
CA SER A 14 1.82 -8.68 -1.36
C SER A 14 0.53 -8.33 -0.59
N ALA A 15 -0.64 -8.60 -1.18
CA ALA A 15 -1.93 -8.37 -0.52
C ALA A 15 -2.08 -9.15 0.81
N GLY A 16 -1.59 -10.39 0.86
CA GLY A 16 -1.65 -11.20 2.08
C GLY A 16 -0.77 -10.66 3.20
N GLU A 17 0.40 -10.12 2.85
CA GLU A 17 1.29 -9.48 3.83
C GLU A 17 0.72 -8.15 4.33
N LEU A 18 0.13 -7.35 3.45
CA LEU A 18 -0.59 -6.14 3.82
C LEU A 18 -1.78 -6.45 4.75
N ALA A 19 -2.56 -7.49 4.46
CA ALA A 19 -3.67 -7.90 5.32
C ALA A 19 -3.16 -8.25 6.73
N ARG A 20 -2.08 -9.03 6.82
CA ARG A 20 -1.46 -9.41 8.10
C ARG A 20 -0.97 -8.20 8.90
N ILE A 21 -0.26 -7.27 8.26
CA ILE A 21 0.34 -6.11 8.93
C ILE A 21 -0.72 -5.10 9.36
N THR A 22 -1.75 -4.91 8.54
CA THR A 22 -2.82 -3.94 8.83
C THR A 22 -3.94 -4.50 9.71
N GLY A 23 -3.97 -5.81 9.95
CA GLY A 23 -5.03 -6.48 10.70
C GLY A 23 -6.36 -6.55 9.95
N LEU A 24 -6.38 -6.20 8.66
CA LEU A 24 -7.57 -6.23 7.82
C LEU A 24 -7.84 -7.65 7.30
N SER A 25 -9.10 -7.95 7.03
CA SER A 25 -9.45 -9.18 6.33
C SER A 25 -8.85 -9.19 4.91
N PRO A 26 -8.57 -10.36 4.32
CA PRO A 26 -8.09 -10.45 2.94
C PRO A 26 -9.03 -9.78 1.92
N SER A 27 -10.35 -9.86 2.15
CA SER A 27 -11.36 -9.23 1.28
C SER A 27 -11.30 -7.70 1.38
N ALA A 28 -11.30 -7.15 2.60
CA ALA A 28 -11.20 -5.70 2.81
C ALA A 28 -9.88 -5.14 2.25
N THR A 29 -8.78 -5.85 2.45
CA THR A 29 -7.47 -5.48 1.90
C THR A 29 -7.51 -5.45 0.38
N SER A 30 -8.08 -6.47 -0.25
CA SER A 30 -8.22 -6.55 -1.71
C SER A 30 -9.09 -5.42 -2.26
N GLN A 31 -10.20 -5.10 -1.59
CA GLN A 31 -11.09 -4.01 -1.99
C GLN A 31 -10.40 -2.65 -1.90
N HIS A 32 -9.67 -2.39 -0.82
CA HIS A 32 -8.88 -1.16 -0.69
C HIS A 32 -7.80 -1.05 -1.75
N LEU A 33 -7.08 -2.15 -2.04
CA LEU A 33 -6.04 -2.17 -3.07
C LEU A 33 -6.61 -1.95 -4.47
N ALA A 34 -7.77 -2.54 -4.80
CA ALA A 34 -8.45 -2.31 -6.07
C ALA A 34 -8.81 -0.82 -6.24
N ARG A 35 -9.47 -0.23 -5.24
CA ARG A 35 -9.85 1.18 -5.27
C ARG A 35 -8.65 2.12 -5.38
N MET A 36 -7.58 1.88 -4.62
CA MET A 36 -6.36 2.70 -4.70
C MET A 36 -5.65 2.58 -6.06
N ARG A 37 -5.77 1.44 -6.76
CA ARG A 37 -5.28 1.29 -8.13
C ARG A 37 -6.14 2.05 -9.13
N GLU A 38 -7.46 1.97 -9.00
CA GLU A 38 -8.41 2.73 -9.83
C GLU A 38 -8.19 4.24 -9.70
N GLU A 39 -7.93 4.71 -8.47
CA GLU A 39 -7.61 6.12 -8.17
C GLU A 39 -6.16 6.51 -8.55
N GLY A 40 -5.35 5.57 -9.06
CA GLY A 40 -3.99 5.85 -9.54
C GLY A 40 -2.94 6.11 -8.44
N LEU A 41 -3.26 5.80 -7.18
CA LEU A 41 -2.36 6.03 -6.04
C LEU A 41 -1.24 4.99 -5.99
N ILE A 42 -1.58 3.75 -6.31
CA ILE A 42 -0.67 2.61 -6.32
C ILE A 42 -0.74 1.88 -7.66
N ASP A 43 0.27 1.07 -7.95
CA ASP A 43 0.22 0.08 -9.02
C ASP A 43 0.59 -1.30 -8.49
N SER A 44 0.52 -2.30 -9.37
CA SER A 44 0.89 -3.67 -9.04
C SER A 44 1.69 -4.32 -10.15
N GLN A 45 2.71 -5.09 -9.77
CA GLN A 45 3.47 -5.94 -10.67
C GLN A 45 3.27 -7.40 -10.29
N ARG A 46 3.07 -8.26 -11.29
CA ARG A 46 3.05 -9.70 -11.07
C ARG A 46 4.46 -10.26 -11.14
N ASP A 47 4.86 -10.98 -10.10
CA ASP A 47 6.10 -11.74 -10.01
C ASP A 47 5.75 -13.22 -9.79
N ALA A 48 5.92 -14.02 -10.84
CA ALA A 48 5.43 -15.39 -10.92
C ALA A 48 3.95 -15.54 -10.49
N GLN A 49 3.71 -16.18 -9.35
CA GLN A 49 2.37 -16.42 -8.81
C GLN A 49 1.88 -15.30 -7.88
N ARG A 50 2.73 -14.34 -7.52
CA ARG A 50 2.41 -13.28 -6.55
C ARG A 50 2.21 -11.93 -7.23
N ILE A 51 1.29 -11.15 -6.68
CA ILE A 51 1.07 -9.75 -7.07
C ILE A 51 1.66 -8.87 -5.96
N HIS A 52 2.55 -7.98 -6.37
CA HIS A 52 3.26 -7.05 -5.51
C HIS A 52 2.79 -5.63 -5.79
N TYR A 53 2.48 -4.88 -4.74
CA TYR A 53 1.98 -3.51 -4.85
C TYR A 53 3.09 -2.51 -4.52
N PHE A 54 3.00 -1.32 -5.11
CA PHE A 54 3.91 -0.20 -4.86
C PHE A 54 3.22 1.14 -5.10
N ILE A 55 3.71 2.21 -4.47
CA ILE A 55 3.19 3.56 -4.70
C ILE A 55 3.59 4.03 -6.09
N LYS A 56 2.60 4.48 -6.87
CA LYS A 56 2.79 4.99 -8.22
C LYS A 56 2.92 6.51 -8.25
N ASN A 57 2.17 7.18 -7.40
CA ASN A 57 2.06 8.63 -7.38
C ASN A 57 3.02 9.23 -6.34
N GLU A 58 4.00 10.01 -6.78
CA GLU A 58 4.99 10.64 -5.90
C GLU A 58 4.36 11.58 -4.86
N ALA A 59 3.23 12.24 -5.18
CA ALA A 59 2.52 13.09 -4.23
C ALA A 59 2.03 12.29 -3.01
N VAL A 60 1.67 11.02 -3.21
CA VAL A 60 1.29 10.11 -2.11
C VAL A 60 2.48 9.84 -1.20
N ASN A 61 3.68 9.65 -1.74
CA ASN A 61 4.90 9.49 -0.93
C ASN A 61 5.13 10.73 -0.05
N THR A 62 5.06 11.93 -0.64
CA THR A 62 5.27 13.19 0.09
C THR A 62 4.27 13.37 1.23
N ILE A 63 2.98 13.14 0.97
CA ILE A 63 1.94 13.25 1.99
C ILE A 63 2.15 12.23 3.11
N ILE A 64 2.40 10.96 2.76
CA ILE A 64 2.58 9.89 3.75
C ILE A 64 3.85 10.11 4.58
N ALA A 65 4.96 10.53 3.97
CA ALA A 65 6.18 10.88 4.68
C ALA A 65 5.95 12.04 5.66
N THR A 66 5.23 13.08 5.23
CA THR A 66 4.88 14.23 6.09
C THR A 66 4.03 13.78 7.28
N LEU A 67 2.98 12.99 7.04
CA LEU A 67 2.13 12.47 8.11
C LEU A 67 2.90 11.58 9.08
N LYS A 68 3.79 10.71 8.59
CA LYS A 68 4.66 9.90 9.45
C LYS A 68 5.54 10.77 10.34
N ASN A 69 6.20 11.76 9.77
CA ASN A 69 7.07 12.67 10.52
C ASN A 69 6.32 13.46 11.61
N LEU A 70 5.06 13.79 11.38
CA LEU A 70 4.25 14.57 12.32
C LEU A 70 3.61 13.71 13.43
N TYR A 71 3.24 12.47 13.15
CA TYR A 71 2.36 11.69 14.03
C TYR A 71 2.90 10.32 14.44
N CYS A 72 4.06 9.90 13.93
CA CYS A 72 4.71 8.63 14.29
C CYS A 72 6.16 8.87 14.76
N PRO A 73 6.36 9.34 16.00
CA PRO A 73 7.70 9.50 16.59
C PRO A 73 8.41 8.17 16.82
#